data_AF-A0A965J461-F1
#
_entry.id   AF-A0A965J461-F1
#
_cell.length_a   1.000
_cell.length_b   1.000
_cell.length_c   1.000
_cell.angle_alpha   90.00
_cell.angle_beta   90.00
_cell.angle_gamma   90.00
#
_symmetry.space_group_name_H-M   'P 1'
#
loop_
_entity.id
_entity.type
_entity.pdbx_description
1 polymer ?
#
loop_
_entity_poly.entity_id
_entity_poly.type
_entity_poly.pdbx_seq_one_letter_code
_entity_poly.pdbx_strand_id
1 'polypeptide(L)'
;MEGELTEEQYHNTLDQIGVQRRAISLMWNQRSVDTPLGLPFNIASYGLLLEIIAKQVNMVPDELIGNLGDTHIYLNQIEGIKEQLTREPFELPTLKHMKTNEFFKSLSEDLSLITHLDSSDFTLENYQSHPSIKLPLSN
;
A
#
# COMPACT_ATOMS: atom_id res chain seq x y z
N MET A 1 13.82 40.77 -17.91
CA MET A 1 14.17 39.35 -18.01
C MET A 1 13.73 38.72 -16.71
N GLU A 2 12.63 37.99 -16.72
CA GLU A 2 12.36 37.05 -15.63
C GLU A 2 13.50 36.05 -15.65
N GLY A 3 14.23 35.92 -14.54
CA GLY A 3 15.30 34.94 -14.41
C GLY A 3 14.70 33.54 -14.47
N GLU A 4 15.31 32.65 -15.22
CA GLU A 4 14.93 31.23 -15.21
C GLU A 4 14.92 30.72 -13.77
N LEU A 5 13.86 29.99 -13.40
CA LEU A 5 13.76 29.33 -12.11
C LEU A 5 14.92 28.33 -11.98
N THR A 6 15.51 28.24 -10.79
CA THR A 6 16.38 27.10 -10.49
C THR A 6 15.55 25.81 -10.50
N GLU A 7 16.19 24.66 -10.74
CA GLU A 7 15.54 23.34 -10.67
C GLU A 7 14.76 23.13 -9.36
N GLU A 8 15.32 23.60 -8.25
CA GLU A 8 14.66 23.56 -6.95
C GLU A 8 13.39 24.43 -6.93
N GLN A 9 13.46 25.65 -7.44
CA GLN A 9 12.30 26.54 -7.53
C GLN A 9 11.21 26.01 -8.47
N TYR A 10 11.60 25.41 -9.60
CA TYR A 10 10.70 24.76 -10.53
C TYR A 10 9.94 23.62 -9.85
N HIS A 11 10.65 22.71 -9.19
CA HIS A 11 10.03 21.59 -8.51
C HIS A 11 9.17 22.02 -7.32
N ASN A 12 9.61 23.00 -6.53
CA ASN A 12 8.81 23.53 -5.43
C ASN A 12 7.49 24.14 -5.94
N THR A 13 7.52 24.80 -7.10
CA THR A 13 6.31 25.34 -7.74
C THR A 13 5.36 24.21 -8.15
N LEU A 14 5.88 23.13 -8.76
CA LEU A 14 5.08 21.95 -9.13
C LEU A 14 4.48 21.25 -7.90
N ASP A 15 5.24 21.12 -6.83
CA ASP A 15 4.78 20.50 -5.58
C ASP A 15 3.68 21.34 -4.90
N GLN A 16 3.78 22.67 -4.94
CA GLN A 16 2.76 23.59 -4.43
C GLN A 16 1.44 23.47 -5.20
N ILE A 17 1.48 23.30 -6.51
CA ILE A 17 0.28 23.12 -7.35
C ILE A 17 -0.18 21.66 -7.46
N GLY A 18 0.47 20.73 -6.74
CA GLY A 18 0.06 19.33 -6.64
C GLY A 18 0.39 18.48 -7.87
N VAL A 19 1.34 18.90 -8.70
CA VAL A 19 1.85 18.07 -9.79
C VAL A 19 2.78 17.01 -9.18
N GLN A 20 2.48 15.74 -9.45
CA GLN A 20 3.24 14.61 -8.91
C GLN A 20 4.63 14.58 -9.56
N ARG A 21 5.67 14.52 -8.73
CA ARG A 21 7.05 14.73 -9.19
C ARG A 21 7.66 13.51 -9.87
N ARG A 22 7.52 12.33 -9.25
CA ARG A 22 8.14 11.05 -9.64
C ARG A 22 7.32 9.88 -9.11
N ALA A 23 7.61 8.68 -9.60
CA ALA A 23 7.06 7.44 -9.08
C ALA A 23 7.92 6.92 -7.91
N ILE A 24 7.31 6.33 -6.88
CA ILE A 24 7.99 5.69 -5.75
C ILE A 24 7.55 4.24 -5.65
N SER A 25 8.51 3.34 -5.47
CA SER A 25 8.28 1.91 -5.25
C SER A 25 8.69 1.52 -3.83
N LEU A 26 8.08 0.48 -3.28
CA LEU A 26 8.40 -0.07 -1.97
C LEU A 26 8.83 -1.52 -2.12
N MET A 27 9.98 -1.87 -1.55
CA MET A 27 10.44 -3.25 -1.43
C MET A 27 10.53 -3.67 0.03
N TRP A 28 10.01 -4.86 0.37
CA TRP A 28 10.21 -5.47 1.69
C TRP A 28 10.92 -6.82 1.59
N ASN A 29 11.61 -7.20 2.67
CA ASN A 29 12.21 -8.51 2.83
C ASN A 29 11.50 -9.24 3.96
N GLN A 30 10.98 -10.44 3.70
CA GLN A 30 10.29 -11.24 4.70
C GLN A 30 10.96 -12.59 4.86
N ARG A 31 11.55 -12.84 6.04
CA ARG A 31 12.35 -14.05 6.28
C ARG A 31 11.56 -15.35 6.18
N SER A 32 10.27 -15.32 6.51
CA SER A 32 9.40 -16.50 6.63
C SER A 32 7.96 -16.07 6.37
N VAL A 33 7.27 -16.79 5.50
CA VAL A 33 6.02 -16.37 4.86
C VAL A 33 5.00 -17.50 4.94
N ASP A 34 4.04 -17.34 5.87
CA ASP A 34 2.77 -18.09 5.83
C ASP A 34 1.99 -17.58 4.60
N THR A 35 2.04 -18.36 3.51
CA THR A 35 1.49 -17.93 2.21
C THR A 35 -0.03 -17.80 2.23
N PRO A 36 -0.80 -18.74 2.80
CA PRO A 36 -2.27 -18.65 2.78
C PRO A 36 -2.84 -17.52 3.66
N LEU A 37 -2.26 -17.31 4.84
CA LEU A 37 -2.85 -16.45 5.86
C LEU A 37 -2.08 -15.13 6.02
N GLY A 38 -0.75 -15.21 6.11
CA GLY A 38 0.10 -14.04 6.40
C GLY A 38 0.34 -13.15 5.17
N LEU A 39 0.72 -13.75 4.05
CA LEU A 39 1.16 -13.00 2.87
C LEU A 39 0.09 -12.04 2.30
N PRO A 40 -1.20 -12.42 2.14
CA PRO A 40 -2.22 -11.49 1.65
C PRO A 40 -2.37 -10.26 2.56
N PHE A 41 -2.29 -10.46 3.88
CA PHE A 41 -2.31 -9.36 4.84
C PHE A 41 -1.06 -8.48 4.73
N ASN A 42 0.12 -9.08 4.54
CA ASN A 42 1.36 -8.33 4.37
C ASN A 42 1.37 -7.51 3.07
N ILE A 43 0.88 -8.06 1.96
CA ILE A 43 0.72 -7.32 0.69
C ILE A 43 -0.17 -6.10 0.91
N ALA A 44 -1.34 -6.27 1.53
CA ALA A 44 -2.24 -5.15 1.82
C ALA A 44 -1.60 -4.11 2.75
N SER A 45 -0.87 -4.55 3.77
CA SER A 45 -0.20 -3.67 4.73
C SER A 45 0.91 -2.84 4.09
N TYR A 46 1.80 -3.46 3.30
CA TYR A 46 2.87 -2.74 2.62
C TYR A 46 2.38 -1.90 1.44
N GLY A 47 1.31 -2.33 0.77
CA GLY A 47 0.64 -1.52 -0.25
C GLY A 47 0.03 -0.25 0.32
N LEU A 48 -0.67 -0.35 1.46
CA LEU A 48 -1.19 0.83 2.17
C LEU A 48 -0.05 1.75 2.65
N LEU A 49 1.06 1.17 3.13
CA LEU A 49 2.23 1.96 3.51
C LEU A 49 2.82 2.72 2.32
N LEU A 50 2.95 2.06 1.16
CA LEU A 50 3.42 2.71 -0.07
C LEU A 50 2.52 3.89 -0.46
N GLU A 51 1.21 3.71 -0.41
CA GLU A 51 0.21 4.76 -0.71
C GLU A 51 0.33 5.96 0.25
N ILE A 52 0.48 5.72 1.55
CA ILE A 52 0.66 6.77 2.56
C ILE A 52 1.97 7.53 2.33
N ILE A 53 3.09 6.82 2.12
CA ILE A 53 4.40 7.44 1.86
C ILE A 53 4.34 8.26 0.57
N ALA A 54 3.79 7.71 -0.51
CA ALA A 54 3.68 8.40 -1.79
C ALA A 54 2.92 9.72 -1.66
N LYS A 55 1.81 9.75 -0.93
CA LYS A 55 1.08 10.99 -0.63
C LYS A 55 1.88 11.98 0.21
N GLN A 56 2.59 11.49 1.23
CA GLN A 56 3.40 12.32 2.10
C GLN A 56 4.51 13.06 1.32
N VAL A 57 5.10 12.42 0.31
CA VAL A 57 6.21 12.99 -0.47
C VAL A 57 5.80 13.51 -1.86
N ASN A 58 4.49 13.66 -2.13
CA ASN A 58 3.95 14.11 -3.43
C ASN A 58 4.45 13.30 -4.65
N MET A 59 4.50 11.98 -4.51
CA MET A 59 4.90 11.03 -5.56
C MET A 59 3.75 10.10 -5.95
N VAL A 60 3.89 9.44 -7.10
CA VAL A 60 2.96 8.40 -7.57
C VAL A 60 3.39 7.05 -7.00
N PRO A 61 2.53 6.28 -6.33
CA PRO A 61 2.87 4.90 -5.95
C PRO A 61 3.01 4.05 -7.22
N ASP A 62 4.06 3.22 -7.26
CA ASP A 62 4.44 2.44 -8.45
C ASP A 62 4.45 0.94 -8.14
N GLU A 63 5.62 0.35 -7.91
CA GLU A 63 5.75 -1.07 -7.66
C GLU A 63 5.81 -1.39 -6.15
N LEU A 64 5.14 -2.47 -5.80
CA LEU A 64 5.22 -3.10 -4.49
C LEU A 64 5.92 -4.46 -4.65
N ILE A 65 7.13 -4.59 -4.09
CA ILE A 65 8.05 -5.69 -4.36
C ILE A 65 8.35 -6.49 -3.08
N GLY A 66 7.98 -7.77 -3.06
CA GLY A 66 8.29 -8.67 -1.96
C GLY A 66 9.50 -9.55 -2.26
N ASN A 67 10.56 -9.48 -1.44
CA ASN A 67 11.62 -10.49 -1.40
C ASN A 67 11.33 -11.49 -0.28
N LEU A 68 10.90 -12.68 -0.67
CA LEU A 68 10.33 -13.67 0.21
C LEU A 68 11.36 -14.79 0.45
N GLY A 69 11.72 -15.00 1.72
CA GLY A 69 12.64 -16.06 2.16
C GLY A 69 11.94 -17.42 2.18
N ASP A 70 11.78 -18.00 3.37
CA ASP A 70 11.08 -19.28 3.54
C ASP A 70 9.57 -19.11 3.28
N THR A 71 9.16 -19.39 2.05
CA THR A 71 7.78 -19.29 1.59
C THR A 71 7.09 -20.64 1.67
N HIS A 72 6.09 -20.76 2.55
CA HIS A 72 5.53 -22.04 2.92
C HIS A 72 4.01 -22.03 3.07
N ILE A 73 3.45 -23.23 3.07
CA ILE A 73 2.04 -23.54 3.35
C ILE A 73 2.04 -24.57 4.47
N TYR A 74 1.29 -24.34 5.53
CA TYR A 74 1.14 -25.34 6.60
C TYR A 74 0.21 -26.48 6.16
N LEU A 75 0.46 -27.70 6.67
CA LEU A 75 -0.32 -28.89 6.28
C LEU A 75 -1.83 -28.74 6.56
N ASN A 76 -2.19 -28.07 7.65
CA ASN A 76 -3.57 -27.78 8.05
C ASN A 76 -4.26 -26.71 7.18
N GLN A 77 -3.53 -26.06 6.26
CA GLN A 77 -4.06 -25.04 5.35
C GLN A 77 -4.27 -25.58 3.92
N ILE A 78 -3.80 -26.79 3.61
CA ILE A 78 -3.81 -27.35 2.24
C ILE A 78 -5.21 -27.41 1.64
N GLU A 79 -6.19 -27.90 2.38
CA GLU A 79 -7.57 -28.03 1.86
C GLU A 79 -8.20 -26.65 1.58
N GLY A 80 -7.91 -25.65 2.42
CA GLY A 80 -8.35 -24.28 2.19
C GLY A 80 -7.72 -23.66 0.95
N ILE A 81 -6.43 -23.93 0.68
CA ILE A 81 -5.77 -23.48 -0.55
C ILE A 81 -6.33 -24.18 -1.78
N LYS A 82 -6.61 -25.49 -1.71
CA LYS A 82 -7.26 -26.19 -2.83
C LYS A 82 -8.60 -25.57 -3.17
N GLU A 83 -9.41 -25.20 -2.17
CA GLU A 83 -10.64 -24.47 -2.39
C GLU A 83 -10.38 -23.10 -3.04
N GLN A 84 -9.41 -22.33 -2.53
CA GLN A 84 -9.07 -21.02 -3.08
C GLN A 84 -8.66 -21.08 -4.56
N LEU A 85 -7.90 -22.11 -4.95
CA LEU A 85 -7.45 -22.32 -6.33
C LEU A 85 -8.58 -22.62 -7.32
N THR A 86 -9.80 -22.91 -6.84
CA THR A 86 -10.98 -23.06 -7.72
C THR A 86 -11.69 -21.74 -8.03
N ARG A 87 -11.27 -20.64 -7.41
CA ARG A 87 -11.96 -19.35 -7.50
C ARG A 87 -11.30 -18.47 -8.56
N GLU A 88 -12.12 -17.91 -9.45
CA GLU A 88 -11.67 -16.88 -10.38
C GLU A 88 -11.54 -15.53 -9.66
N PRO A 89 -10.44 -14.79 -9.82
CA PRO A 89 -10.29 -13.46 -9.24
C PRO A 89 -11.35 -12.47 -9.74
N PHE A 90 -11.77 -11.55 -8.87
CA PHE A 90 -12.56 -10.39 -9.27
C PHE A 90 -11.65 -9.26 -9.77
N GLU A 91 -12.26 -8.26 -10.42
CA GLU A 91 -11.60 -7.00 -10.72
C GLU A 91 -11.01 -6.35 -9.46
N LEU A 92 -9.86 -5.68 -9.61
CA LEU A 92 -9.18 -5.05 -8.48
C LEU A 92 -9.96 -3.84 -7.95
N PRO A 93 -9.96 -3.62 -6.62
CA PRO A 93 -10.57 -2.43 -6.03
C PRO A 93 -9.72 -1.17 -6.31
N THR A 94 -10.30 -0.01 -6.02
CA THR A 94 -9.55 1.26 -5.94
C THR A 94 -9.48 1.73 -4.49
N LEU A 95 -8.28 2.07 -4.01
CA LEU A 95 -8.12 2.70 -2.70
C LEU A 95 -8.46 4.20 -2.78
N LYS A 96 -9.29 4.67 -1.85
CA LYS A 96 -9.57 6.08 -1.62
C LYS A 96 -9.06 6.51 -0.25
N HIS A 97 -8.48 7.71 -0.23
CA HIS A 97 -8.06 8.38 1.00
C HIS A 97 -9.05 9.50 1.30
N MET A 98 -9.55 9.53 2.53
CA MET A 98 -10.56 10.50 2.96
C MET A 98 -9.93 11.79 3.51
N LYS A 99 -8.69 11.72 4.01
CA LYS A 99 -7.90 12.90 4.38
C LYS A 99 -7.44 13.66 3.14
N THR A 100 -7.28 14.98 3.30
CA THR A 100 -6.85 15.85 2.21
C THR A 100 -5.37 15.68 1.89
N ASN A 101 -4.94 16.11 0.70
CA ASN A 101 -3.52 16.06 0.33
C ASN A 101 -2.67 16.94 1.26
N GLU A 102 -3.21 18.05 1.77
CA GLU A 102 -2.54 18.92 2.74
C GLU A 102 -2.26 18.19 4.06
N PHE A 103 -3.19 17.34 4.52
CA PHE A 103 -2.95 16.49 5.69
C PHE A 103 -1.75 15.57 5.46
N PHE A 104 -1.72 14.83 4.34
CA PHE A 104 -0.60 13.93 4.05
C PHE A 104 0.73 14.68 3.91
N LYS A 105 0.74 15.86 3.26
CA LYS A 105 1.93 16.72 3.17
C LYS A 105 2.44 17.13 4.56
N SER A 106 1.54 17.45 5.49
CA SER A 106 1.91 17.86 6.86
C SER A 106 2.65 16.75 7.65
N LEU A 107 2.49 15.47 7.27
CA LEU A 107 3.25 14.36 7.85
C LEU A 107 4.77 14.47 7.60
N SER A 108 5.19 15.17 6.55
CA SER A 108 6.61 15.45 6.27
C SER A 108 7.20 16.49 7.24
N GLU A 109 6.36 17.34 7.82
CA GLU A 109 6.75 18.38 8.78
C GLU A 109 6.66 17.87 10.23
N ASP A 110 5.61 17.09 10.55
CA ASP A 110 5.39 16.48 11.85
C ASP A 110 4.80 15.07 11.71
N LEU A 111 5.65 14.06 11.86
CA LEU A 111 5.25 12.65 11.78
C LEU A 111 4.30 12.24 12.92
N SER A 112 4.23 12.98 14.03
CA SER A 112 3.32 12.63 15.15
C SER A 112 1.84 12.71 14.73
N LEU A 113 1.53 13.50 13.69
CA LEU A 113 0.20 13.61 13.11
C LEU A 113 -0.30 12.30 12.49
N ILE A 114 0.58 11.32 12.25
CA ILE A 114 0.17 9.98 11.79
C ILE A 114 -0.79 9.29 12.76
N THR A 115 -0.77 9.68 14.04
CA THR A 115 -1.72 9.20 15.06
C THR A 115 -3.17 9.67 14.84
N HIS A 116 -3.39 10.63 13.94
CA HIS A 116 -4.71 11.08 13.49
C HIS A 116 -5.23 10.33 12.26
N LEU A 117 -4.47 9.34 11.75
CA LEU A 117 -4.96 8.38 10.79
C LEU A 117 -5.58 7.18 11.52
N ASP A 118 -6.75 6.77 11.05
CA ASP A 118 -7.37 5.52 11.46
C ASP A 118 -7.95 4.78 10.25
N SER A 119 -8.50 3.58 10.47
CA SER A 119 -9.02 2.74 9.38
C SER A 119 -10.15 3.40 8.59
N SER A 120 -10.90 4.34 9.16
CA SER A 120 -11.99 5.05 8.47
C SER A 120 -11.51 6.09 7.46
N ASP A 121 -10.23 6.48 7.52
CA ASP A 121 -9.62 7.38 6.53
C ASP A 121 -9.31 6.70 5.18
N PHE A 122 -9.56 5.39 5.09
CA PHE A 122 -9.27 4.56 3.93
C PHE A 122 -10.52 3.77 3.53
N THR A 123 -10.86 3.79 2.25
CA THR A 123 -12.00 3.04 1.72
C THR A 123 -11.59 2.34 0.43
N LEU A 124 -11.95 1.07 0.29
CA LEU A 124 -11.81 0.35 -0.97
C LEU A 124 -13.12 0.44 -1.76
N GLU A 125 -13.09 1.16 -2.87
CA GLU A 125 -14.21 1.22 -3.81
C GLU A 125 -14.21 -0.01 -4.71
N ASN A 126 -15.40 -0.55 -4.97
CA ASN A 126 -15.63 -1.72 -5.82
C ASN A 126 -14.91 -3.00 -5.35
N TYR A 127 -14.53 -3.08 -4.07
CA TYR A 127 -13.96 -4.31 -3.53
C TYR A 127 -14.99 -5.43 -3.48
N GLN A 128 -14.68 -6.52 -4.17
CA GLN A 128 -15.43 -7.75 -4.15
C GLN A 128 -14.52 -8.86 -3.65
N SER A 129 -15.06 -9.71 -2.78
CA SER A 129 -14.35 -10.86 -2.24
C SER A 129 -15.23 -12.09 -2.27
N HIS A 130 -14.62 -13.24 -2.54
CA HIS A 130 -15.27 -14.53 -2.33
C HIS A 130 -15.56 -14.76 -0.84
N PRO A 131 -16.46 -15.70 -0.48
CA PRO A 131 -16.69 -16.07 0.91
C PRO A 131 -15.39 -16.47 1.64
N SER A 132 -15.26 -16.09 2.90
CA SER A 132 -14.05 -16.37 3.68
C SER A 132 -13.73 -17.87 3.75
N ILE A 133 -12.47 -18.23 3.54
CA ILE A 133 -11.93 -19.57 3.80
C ILE A 133 -11.32 -19.56 5.20
N LYS A 134 -11.69 -20.53 6.05
CA LYS A 134 -11.10 -20.65 7.38
C LYS A 134 -9.76 -21.35 7.30
N LEU A 135 -8.69 -20.59 7.52
CA LEU A 135 -7.32 -21.09 7.58
C LEU A 135 -6.84 -21.05 9.05
N PRO A 136 -6.68 -22.19 9.72
CA PRO A 136 -6.23 -22.22 11.10
C PRO A 136 -4.79 -21.69 11.21
N LEU A 137 -4.51 -20.93 12.28
CA LEU A 137 -3.15 -20.60 12.67
C LEU A 137 -2.41 -21.87 13.07
N SER A 138 -1.18 -21.99 12.62
CA SER A 138 -0.25 -23.03 13.05
C SER A 138 0.61 -22.47 14.17
N ASN A 139 0.48 -23.06 15.35
CA ASN A 139 1.32 -22.76 16.52
C ASN A 139 2.42 -23.79 16.67
#